data_AF-A0A7N0U6S6-F1
#
_entry.id   AF-A0A7N0U6S6-F1
#
_cell.length_a   1.000
_cell.length_b   1.000
_cell.length_c   1.000
_cell.angle_alpha   90.00
_cell.angle_beta   90.00
_cell.angle_gamma   90.00
#
_symmetry.space_group_name_H-M   'P 1'
#
loop_
_entity.id
_entity.type
_entity.pdbx_description
1 polymer ?
#
loop_
_entity_poly.entity_id
_entity_poly.type
_entity_poly.pdbx_seq_one_letter_code
_entity_poly.pdbx_strand_id
1 'polypeptide(L)'
;MSDPHSAHADLNMLGTIAGHLTDRNLTVTRTHIQRLLDVEMDEEAEHSLRACFSAYNRVSIHVTHIIMYWTRRKASMARQEASGALRRVAECQAAFTDAAASPLAGNNNVMEKLLRIVVTICDAA
;
A
#
# COMPACT_ATOMS: atom_id res chain seq x y z
N MET A 1 11.95 2.45 -11.70
CA MET A 1 12.35 1.47 -12.73
C MET A 1 11.08 0.89 -13.32
N SER A 2 10.86 1.08 -14.62
CA SER A 2 9.68 0.62 -15.33
C SER A 2 9.84 -0.86 -15.69
N ASP A 3 8.77 -1.67 -15.57
CA ASP A 3 8.80 -3.07 -15.96
C ASP A 3 8.83 -3.19 -17.50
N PRO A 4 9.85 -3.84 -18.09
CA PRO A 4 9.98 -3.96 -19.54
C PRO A 4 8.84 -4.75 -20.22
N HIS A 5 8.03 -5.50 -19.47
CA HIS A 5 6.87 -6.21 -20.02
C HIS A 5 5.61 -5.34 -20.16
N SER A 6 5.61 -4.13 -19.61
CA SER A 6 4.44 -3.23 -19.64
C SER A 6 4.05 -2.76 -21.05
N ALA A 7 4.98 -2.74 -22.01
CA ALA A 7 4.74 -2.23 -23.37
C ALA A 7 3.75 -3.09 -24.19
N HIS A 8 3.54 -4.36 -23.81
CA HIS A 8 2.62 -5.30 -24.47
C HIS A 8 1.67 -6.00 -23.48
N ALA A 9 1.63 -5.51 -22.24
CA ALA A 9 0.78 -6.08 -21.21
C ALA A 9 -0.69 -5.80 -21.52
N ASP A 10 -1.51 -6.85 -21.56
CA ASP A 10 -2.96 -6.68 -21.46
C ASP A 10 -3.32 -6.18 -20.05
N LEU A 11 -4.58 -5.75 -19.86
CA LEU A 11 -5.03 -5.26 -18.57
C LEU A 11 -4.74 -6.27 -17.44
N ASN A 12 -4.88 -7.57 -17.72
CA ASN A 12 -4.61 -8.65 -16.79
C ASN A 12 -3.14 -8.69 -16.31
N MET A 13 -2.19 -8.54 -17.22
CA MET A 13 -0.76 -8.47 -16.93
C MET A 13 -0.42 -7.17 -16.18
N LEU A 14 -1.02 -6.03 -16.56
CA LEU A 14 -0.85 -4.77 -15.83
C LEU A 14 -1.35 -4.88 -14.38
N GLY A 15 -2.50 -5.51 -14.14
CA GLY A 15 -3.02 -5.69 -12.78
C GLY A 15 -2.15 -6.65 -11.95
N THR A 16 -1.57 -7.68 -12.57
CA THR A 16 -0.61 -8.56 -11.90
C THR A 16 0.65 -7.80 -11.49
N ILE A 17 1.23 -7.01 -12.40
CA ILE A 17 2.41 -6.17 -12.12
C ILE A 17 2.09 -5.17 -11.01
N ALA A 18 0.95 -4.47 -11.09
CA ALA A 18 0.54 -3.50 -10.09
C ALA A 18 0.35 -4.14 -8.70
N GLY A 19 -0.25 -5.34 -8.64
CA GLY A 19 -0.38 -6.12 -7.40
C GLY A 19 0.97 -6.44 -6.78
N HIS A 20 1.93 -6.95 -7.56
CA HIS A 20 3.28 -7.27 -7.06
C HIS A 20 4.08 -6.05 -6.63
N LEU A 21 3.99 -4.93 -7.36
CA LEU A 21 4.62 -3.67 -6.96
C LEU A 21 4.05 -3.16 -5.64
N THR A 22 2.74 -3.28 -5.45
CA THR A 22 2.05 -2.92 -4.21
C THR A 22 2.52 -3.79 -3.04
N ASP A 23 2.59 -5.11 -3.22
CA ASP A 23 3.07 -6.04 -2.20
C ASP A 23 4.54 -5.80 -1.82
N ARG A 24 5.41 -5.56 -2.81
CA ARG A 24 6.80 -5.22 -2.55
C ARG A 24 6.94 -3.91 -1.77
N ASN A 25 6.19 -2.88 -2.14
CA ASN A 25 6.22 -1.60 -1.42
C ASN A 25 5.69 -1.76 0.03
N LEU A 26 4.68 -2.60 0.23
CA LEU A 26 4.14 -2.95 1.54
C LEU A 26 5.22 -3.59 2.42
N THR A 27 5.95 -4.58 1.90
CA THR A 27 7.05 -5.22 2.65
C THR A 27 8.11 -4.18 3.04
N VAL A 28 8.57 -3.38 2.08
CA VAL A 28 9.59 -2.34 2.31
C VAL A 28 9.12 -1.35 3.38
N THR A 29 7.87 -0.89 3.30
CA THR A 29 7.33 0.09 4.25
C THR A 29 7.17 -0.51 5.64
N ARG A 30 6.65 -1.74 5.77
CA ARG A 30 6.56 -2.43 7.07
C ARG A 30 7.92 -2.63 7.72
N THR A 31 8.92 -3.04 6.95
CA THR A 31 10.29 -3.15 7.45
C THR A 31 10.85 -1.80 7.87
N HIS A 32 10.54 -0.72 7.14
CA HIS A 32 10.96 0.61 7.52
C HIS A 32 10.32 1.08 8.84
N ILE A 33 9.01 0.87 9.01
CA ILE A 33 8.30 1.18 10.27
C ILE A 33 8.91 0.40 11.43
N GLN A 34 9.18 -0.90 11.25
CA GLN A 34 9.80 -1.72 12.30
C GLN A 34 11.18 -1.16 12.70
N ARG A 35 12.02 -0.81 11.72
CA ARG A 35 13.34 -0.21 11.99
C ARG A 35 13.24 1.11 12.73
N LEU A 36 12.23 1.93 12.43
CA LEU A 36 11.99 3.17 13.17
C LEU A 36 11.63 2.84 14.61
N LEU A 37 10.70 1.91 14.85
CA LEU A 37 10.29 1.48 16.19
C LEU A 37 11.42 0.84 17.03
N ASP A 38 12.50 0.38 16.40
CA ASP A 38 13.67 -0.16 17.09
C ASP A 38 14.64 0.95 17.56
N VAL A 39 14.42 2.22 17.19
CA VAL A 39 15.22 3.38 17.60
C VAL A 39 14.53 4.11 18.76
N GLU A 40 15.31 4.58 19.73
CA GLU A 40 14.81 5.42 20.82
C GLU A 40 14.23 6.74 20.29
N MET A 41 13.02 7.07 20.71
CA MET A 41 12.28 8.26 20.30
C MET A 41 11.33 8.71 21.42
N ASP A 42 10.68 9.86 21.24
CA ASP A 42 9.65 10.30 22.17
C ASP A 42 8.36 9.45 22.08
N GLU A 43 7.58 9.48 23.16
CA GLU A 43 6.37 8.66 23.31
C GLU A 43 5.31 8.96 22.24
N GLU A 44 5.19 10.22 21.79
CA GLU A 44 4.24 10.61 20.75
C GLU A 44 4.62 9.98 19.41
N ALA A 45 5.89 10.12 19.01
CA ALA A 45 6.41 9.51 17.78
C ALA A 45 6.28 7.99 17.79
N GLU A 46 6.59 7.34 18.92
CA GLU A 46 6.44 5.89 19.06
C GLU A 46 4.97 5.46 18.92
N HIS A 47 4.05 6.18 19.57
CA HIS A 47 2.62 5.92 19.49
C HIS A 47 2.11 6.01 18.04
N SER A 48 2.46 7.09 17.32
CA SER A 48 2.11 7.29 15.91
C SER A 48 2.66 6.16 15.02
N LEU A 49 3.92 5.75 15.23
CA LEU A 49 4.52 4.65 14.46
C LEU A 49 3.86 3.29 14.75
N ARG A 50 3.47 3.00 16.00
CA ARG A 50 2.73 1.78 16.33
C ARG A 50 1.34 1.76 15.70
N ALA A 51 0.65 2.90 15.68
CA ALA A 51 -0.62 3.04 14.98
C ALA A 51 -0.45 2.78 13.48
N CYS A 52 0.58 3.35 12.87
CA CYS A 52 0.96 3.08 11.47
C CYS A 52 1.30 1.62 11.20
N PHE A 53 2.06 0.98 12.08
CA PHE A 53 2.40 -0.44 11.93
C PHE A 53 1.14 -1.31 11.94
N SER A 54 0.21 -1.04 12.84
CA SER A 54 -1.10 -1.69 12.89
C SER A 54 -1.91 -1.47 11.61
N ALA A 55 -1.95 -0.23 11.11
CA ALA A 55 -2.61 0.10 9.85
C ALA A 55 -2.00 -0.67 8.66
N TYR A 56 -0.66 -0.73 8.57
CA TYR A 56 0.04 -1.45 7.51
C TYR A 56 -0.10 -2.98 7.61
N ASN A 57 -0.28 -3.54 8.81
CA ASN A 57 -0.68 -4.94 8.96
C ASN A 57 -2.06 -5.20 8.33
N ARG A 58 -3.01 -4.25 8.45
CA ARG A 58 -4.30 -4.33 7.76
C ARG A 58 -4.19 -4.12 6.25
N VAL A 59 -3.31 -3.22 5.79
CA VAL A 59 -2.97 -3.08 4.35
C VAL A 59 -2.50 -4.42 3.79
N SER A 60 -1.71 -5.19 4.54
CA SER A 60 -1.22 -6.50 4.11
C SER A 60 -2.32 -7.50 3.78
N ILE A 61 -3.39 -7.52 4.57
CA ILE A 61 -4.56 -8.36 4.32
C ILE A 61 -5.23 -7.93 3.01
N HIS A 62 -5.47 -6.62 2.86
CA HIS A 62 -6.08 -6.06 1.65
C HIS A 62 -5.25 -6.38 0.39
N VAL A 63 -3.93 -6.17 0.42
CA VAL A 63 -3.05 -6.45 -0.73
C VAL A 63 -3.06 -7.93 -1.12
N THR A 64 -3.06 -8.84 -0.15
CA THR A 64 -3.21 -10.28 -0.40
C THR A 64 -4.53 -10.57 -1.12
N HIS A 65 -5.63 -9.95 -0.69
CA HIS A 65 -6.93 -10.13 -1.33
C HIS A 65 -7.02 -9.48 -2.71
N ILE A 66 -6.38 -8.33 -2.94
CA ILE A 66 -6.28 -7.70 -4.27
C ILE A 66 -5.71 -8.70 -5.26
N ILE A 67 -4.54 -9.29 -4.96
CA ILE A 67 -3.86 -10.25 -5.84
C ILE A 67 -4.73 -11.49 -6.07
N MET A 68 -5.34 -12.02 -4.99
CA MET A 68 -6.23 -13.18 -5.08
C MET A 68 -7.44 -12.89 -5.98
N TYR A 69 -8.16 -11.80 -5.75
CA TYR A 69 -9.36 -11.47 -6.51
C TYR A 69 -9.05 -11.09 -7.95
N TRP A 70 -7.93 -10.40 -8.20
CA TRP A 70 -7.46 -10.11 -9.54
C TRP A 70 -7.19 -11.39 -10.33
N THR A 71 -6.43 -12.33 -9.76
CA THR A 71 -6.12 -13.63 -10.37
C THR A 71 -7.39 -14.44 -10.66
N ARG A 72 -8.43 -14.28 -9.84
CA ARG A 72 -9.74 -14.92 -10.02
C ARG A 72 -10.69 -14.15 -10.95
N ARG A 73 -10.20 -13.11 -11.65
CA ARG A 73 -10.98 -12.22 -12.54
C ARG A 73 -12.18 -11.57 -11.84
N LYS A 74 -12.03 -11.22 -10.56
CA LYS A 74 -13.03 -10.52 -9.75
C LYS A 74 -12.60 -9.06 -9.51
N ALA A 75 -12.55 -8.27 -10.59
CA ALA A 75 -12.04 -6.90 -10.56
C ALA A 75 -12.79 -6.00 -9.56
N SER A 76 -14.11 -6.13 -9.43
CA SER A 76 -14.90 -5.35 -8.46
C SER A 76 -14.50 -5.61 -7.00
N MET A 77 -14.18 -6.87 -6.66
CA MET A 77 -13.69 -7.23 -5.33
C MET A 77 -12.26 -6.72 -5.10
N ALA A 78 -11.38 -6.88 -6.09
CA ALA A 78 -10.02 -6.34 -6.01
C ALA A 78 -10.02 -4.81 -5.82
N ARG A 79 -10.89 -4.09 -6.53
CA ARG A 79 -11.10 -2.65 -6.37
C ARG A 79 -11.56 -2.26 -4.96
N GLN A 80 -12.50 -3.01 -4.39
CA GLN A 80 -12.99 -2.77 -3.03
C GLN A 80 -11.85 -2.94 -2.01
N GLU A 81 -11.02 -3.98 -2.17
CA GLU A 81 -9.87 -4.22 -1.32
C GLU A 81 -8.80 -3.12 -1.46
N ALA A 82 -8.52 -2.67 -2.69
CA ALA A 82 -7.62 -1.53 -2.93
C ALA A 82 -8.13 -0.23 -2.27
N SER A 83 -9.42 0.03 -2.33
CA SER A 83 -10.06 1.16 -1.63
C SER A 83 -10.00 0.99 -0.10
N GLY A 84 -10.12 -0.25 0.38
CA GLY A 84 -9.88 -0.59 1.79
C GLY A 84 -8.46 -0.25 2.23
N ALA A 85 -7.46 -0.69 1.47
CA ALA A 85 -6.06 -0.40 1.72
C ALA A 85 -5.77 1.11 1.71
N LEU A 86 -6.33 1.87 0.76
CA LEU A 86 -6.16 3.34 0.69
C LEU A 86 -6.59 4.02 1.99
N ARG A 87 -7.72 3.60 2.57
CA ARG A 87 -8.19 4.13 3.87
C ARG A 87 -7.20 3.83 5.00
N ARG A 88 -6.60 2.64 5.03
CA ARG A 88 -5.60 2.28 6.05
C ARG A 88 -4.30 3.07 5.90
N VAL A 89 -3.87 3.35 4.67
CA VAL A 89 -2.72 4.24 4.43
C VAL A 89 -3.02 5.65 4.94
N ALA A 90 -4.23 6.17 4.68
CA ALA A 90 -4.66 7.47 5.20
C ALA A 90 -4.74 7.49 6.73
N GLU A 91 -5.21 6.41 7.37
CA GLU A 91 -5.19 6.26 8.85
C GLU A 91 -3.77 6.35 9.42
N CYS A 92 -2.78 5.73 8.76
CA CYS A 92 -1.38 5.87 9.15
C CYS A 92 -0.89 7.32 9.01
N GLN A 93 -1.18 7.98 7.88
CA GLN A 93 -0.79 9.37 7.67
C GLN A 93 -1.40 10.30 8.72
N ALA A 94 -2.66 10.08 9.08
CA ALA A 94 -3.40 10.87 10.07
C ALA A 94 -2.97 10.60 11.51
N ALA A 95 -2.19 9.55 11.77
CA ALA A 95 -1.63 9.29 13.10
C ALA A 95 -0.51 10.26 13.48
N PHE A 96 0.05 11.00 12.52
CA PHE A 96 1.06 12.02 12.76
C PHE A 96 0.44 13.41 12.79
N THR A 97 0.83 14.22 13.78
CA THR A 97 0.39 15.61 13.96
C THR A 97 0.73 16.49 12.76
N ASP A 98 1.93 16.32 12.19
CA ASP A 98 2.30 16.85 10.88
C ASP A 98 2.54 15.70 9.89
N ALA A 99 1.53 15.45 9.06
CA ALA A 99 1.58 14.46 8.01
C ALA A 99 2.77 14.68 7.05
N ALA A 100 3.12 15.91 6.70
CA ALA A 100 4.21 16.19 5.76
C ALA A 100 5.60 15.92 6.36
N ALA A 101 5.73 16.10 7.67
CA ALA A 101 6.95 15.80 8.42
C ALA A 101 7.06 14.32 8.85
N SER A 102 6.01 13.51 8.63
CA SER A 102 6.03 12.08 8.97
C SER A 102 7.22 11.36 8.32
N PRO A 103 7.97 10.54 9.06
CA PRO A 103 9.05 9.72 8.49
C PRO A 103 8.53 8.72 7.44
N LEU A 104 7.21 8.51 7.37
CA LEU A 104 6.56 7.61 6.42
C LEU A 104 5.90 8.34 5.24
N ALA A 105 5.93 9.68 5.17
CA ALA A 105 5.21 10.44 4.14
C ALA A 105 5.54 9.98 2.71
N GLY A 106 6.83 9.71 2.43
CA GLY A 106 7.28 9.20 1.15
C GLY A 106 6.73 7.80 0.84
N ASN A 107 6.82 6.87 1.80
CA ASN A 107 6.32 5.51 1.67
C ASN A 107 4.80 5.46 1.49
N ASN A 108 4.07 6.25 2.29
CA ASN A 108 2.61 6.36 2.24
C ASN A 108 2.15 6.90 0.88
N ASN A 109 2.82 7.92 0.34
CA ASN A 109 2.52 8.46 -1.00
C ASN A 109 2.76 7.43 -2.11
N VAL A 110 3.86 6.66 -2.06
CA VAL A 110 4.12 5.61 -3.06
C VAL A 110 3.06 4.50 -2.95
N MET A 111 2.73 4.05 -1.74
CA MET A 111 1.67 3.06 -1.53
C MET A 111 0.32 3.56 -2.06
N GLU A 112 -0.05 4.80 -1.76
CA GLU A 112 -1.29 5.41 -2.25
C GLU A 112 -1.35 5.42 -3.78
N LYS A 113 -0.27 5.84 -4.44
CA LYS A 113 -0.18 5.84 -5.91
C LYS A 113 -0.35 4.45 -6.50
N LEU A 114 0.33 3.45 -5.93
CA LEU A 114 0.23 2.06 -6.39
C LEU A 114 -1.20 1.51 -6.23
N LEU A 115 -1.85 1.77 -5.09
CA LEU A 115 -3.23 1.37 -4.87
C LEU A 115 -4.21 2.09 -5.80
N ARG A 116 -3.98 3.38 -6.11
CA ARG A 116 -4.78 4.11 -7.11
C ARG A 116 -4.62 3.55 -8.52
N ILE A 117 -3.41 3.11 -8.89
CA ILE A 117 -3.17 2.40 -10.15
C ILE A 117 -3.97 1.10 -10.19
N VAL A 118 -3.96 0.31 -9.11
CA VAL A 118 -4.78 -0.91 -9.00
C VAL A 118 -6.27 -0.60 -9.18
N VAL A 119 -6.79 0.44 -8.51
CA VAL A 119 -8.20 0.86 -8.68
C VAL A 119 -8.50 1.20 -10.14
N THR A 120 -7.62 2.00 -10.78
CA THR A 120 -7.78 2.40 -12.19
C THR A 120 -7.80 1.19 -13.12
N ILE A 121 -6.91 0.22 -12.90
CA ILE A 121 -6.88 -1.02 -13.69
C ILE A 121 -8.15 -1.84 -13.48
N CYS A 122 -8.66 -1.92 -12.24
CA CYS A 122 -9.90 -2.65 -11.96
C CYS A 122 -11.14 -1.97 -12.57
N ASP A 123 -11.17 -0.64 -12.64
CA ASP A 123 -12.26 0.12 -13.26
C ASP A 123 -12.29 -0.05 -14.80
N ALA A 124 -11.15 -0.42 -15.40
CA ALA A 124 -11.02 -0.65 -16.85
C ALA A 124 -11.24 -2.13 -17.28
N ALA A 125 -11.39 -3.05 -16.33
CA ALA A 125 -11.39 -4.50 -16.55
C ALA A 125 -12.77 -5.15 -16.61
#